data_AF-A0A517XZS9-F1
#
_entry.id   AF-A0A517XZS9-F1
#
_cell.length_a   1.000
_cell.length_b   1.000
_cell.length_c   1.000
_cell.angle_alpha   90.00
_cell.angle_beta   90.00
_cell.angle_gamma   90.00
#
_symmetry.space_group_name_H-M   'P 1'
#
loop_
_entity.id
_entity.type
_entity.pdbx_description
1 polymer ?
#
loop_
_entity_poly.entity_id
_entity_poly.type
_entity_poly.pdbx_seq_one_letter_code
_entity_poly.pdbx_strand_id
1 'polypeptide(L)'
;MRRFWIHHVLPAAFCAVPPLAGALVFAAIPADARRDYLARAQESGIDWIIIALGFTLLVVQLIFAWRALRWSQTAGDFDPAADRWLSHLAQAAEWFPLLGLIGTVAAILQTFSSFTPGSNPTPQDIIRKYAPAITATGSGLFMALMNILPTWVVGVGRDLIRALAGYPTPQPPAAEEVA
;
A
#
# COMPACT_ATOMS: atom_id res chain seq x y z
N MET A 1 -8.19 -8.52 32.41
CA MET A 1 -7.45 -9.07 31.26
C MET A 1 -8.10 -8.76 29.91
N ARG A 2 -9.40 -9.04 29.71
CA ARG A 2 -10.15 -8.73 28.46
C ARG A 2 -9.96 -7.30 27.94
N ARG A 3 -10.02 -6.30 28.83
CA ARG A 3 -9.84 -4.87 28.50
C ARG A 3 -8.45 -4.54 27.92
N PHE A 4 -7.40 -5.21 28.39
CA PHE A 4 -6.04 -5.02 27.87
C PHE A 4 -5.91 -5.58 26.44
N TRP A 5 -6.41 -6.79 26.21
CA TRP A 5 -6.43 -7.42 24.89
C TRP A 5 -7.19 -6.59 23.85
N ILE A 6 -8.37 -6.11 24.23
CA ILE A 6 -9.24 -5.35 23.33
C ILE A 6 -8.65 -3.99 22.97
N HIS A 7 -8.11 -3.25 23.93
CA HIS A 7 -7.68 -1.87 23.68
C HIS A 7 -6.24 -1.72 23.21
N HIS A 8 -5.38 -2.73 23.41
CA HIS A 8 -3.95 -2.61 23.11
C HIS A 8 -3.46 -3.68 22.15
N VAL A 9 -3.82 -4.95 22.38
CA VAL A 9 -3.28 -6.06 21.58
C VAL A 9 -3.97 -6.15 20.22
N LEU A 10 -5.31 -6.09 20.18
CA LEU A 10 -6.04 -6.15 18.90
C LEU A 10 -5.69 -5.00 17.96
N PRO A 11 -5.66 -3.72 18.38
CA PRO A 11 -5.21 -2.62 17.52
C PRO A 11 -3.81 -2.85 16.96
N ALA A 12 -2.88 -3.34 17.78
CA ALA A 12 -1.52 -3.66 17.34
C ALA A 12 -1.46 -4.77 16.30
N ALA A 13 -2.19 -5.86 16.56
CA ALA A 13 -2.27 -6.98 15.65
C ALA A 13 -2.83 -6.53 14.29
N PHE A 14 -3.90 -5.73 14.28
CA PHE A 14 -4.48 -5.18 13.06
C PHE A 14 -3.51 -4.26 12.32
N CYS A 15 -2.85 -3.32 13.00
CA CYS A 15 -1.86 -2.45 12.36
C CYS A 15 -0.64 -3.21 11.80
N ALA A 16 -0.34 -4.41 12.31
CA ALA A 16 0.72 -5.24 11.75
C ALA A 16 0.29 -5.98 10.46
N VAL A 17 -1.01 -6.08 10.15
CA VAL A 17 -1.51 -6.82 8.99
C VAL A 17 -0.96 -6.25 7.66
N PRO A 18 -1.03 -4.94 7.35
CA PRO A 18 -0.47 -4.43 6.11
C PRO A 18 1.01 -4.75 5.89
N PRO A 19 1.96 -4.44 6.81
CA PRO A 19 3.37 -4.76 6.61
C PRO A 19 3.64 -6.27 6.51
N LEU A 20 2.91 -7.09 7.28
CA LEU A 20 3.03 -8.56 7.17
C LEU A 20 2.53 -9.09 5.83
N ALA A 21 1.41 -8.56 5.32
CA ALA A 21 0.90 -8.90 4.00
C ALA A 21 1.90 -8.50 2.90
N GLY A 22 2.50 -7.31 3.00
CA GLY A 22 3.57 -6.87 2.10
C GLY A 22 4.79 -7.77 2.12
N ALA A 23 5.28 -8.11 3.31
CA ALA A 23 6.40 -9.03 3.49
C ALA A 23 6.08 -10.42 2.92
N LEU A 24 4.86 -10.91 3.11
CA LEU A 24 4.41 -12.19 2.57
C LEU A 24 4.33 -12.18 1.05
N VAL A 25 3.73 -11.14 0.45
CA VAL A 25 3.67 -10.97 -1.01
C VAL A 25 5.08 -10.92 -1.59
N PHE A 26 5.98 -10.14 -0.97
CA PHE A 26 7.38 -10.10 -1.40
C PHE A 26 8.03 -11.48 -1.26
N ALA A 27 7.88 -12.17 -0.14
CA ALA A 27 8.44 -13.50 0.09
C ALA A 27 7.87 -14.58 -0.83
N ALA A 28 6.66 -14.40 -1.37
CA ALA A 28 6.05 -15.29 -2.35
C ALA A 28 6.63 -15.14 -3.76
N ILE A 29 7.28 -14.01 -4.09
CA ILE A 29 7.96 -13.82 -5.37
C ILE A 29 9.17 -14.77 -5.46
N PRO A 30 9.40 -15.50 -6.58
CA PRO A 30 10.57 -16.36 -6.74
C PRO A 30 11.89 -15.66 -6.39
N ALA A 31 12.81 -16.37 -5.72
CA ALA A 31 14.02 -15.79 -5.18
C ALA A 31 14.91 -15.11 -6.24
N ASP A 32 14.94 -15.65 -7.46
CA ASP A 32 15.68 -15.07 -8.60
C ASP A 32 15.09 -13.73 -9.02
N ALA A 33 13.76 -13.70 -9.21
CA ALA A 33 13.04 -12.48 -9.58
C ALA A 33 13.18 -11.38 -8.51
N ARG A 34 13.18 -11.73 -7.22
CA ARG A 34 13.46 -10.76 -6.14
C ARG A 34 14.87 -10.19 -6.21
N ARG A 35 15.87 -11.04 -6.43
CA ARG A 35 17.28 -10.61 -6.51
C ARG A 35 17.46 -9.66 -7.69
N ASP A 36 16.91 -10.01 -8.85
CA ASP A 36 16.97 -9.18 -10.05
C ASP A 36 16.22 -7.85 -9.87
N TYR A 37 15.05 -7.88 -9.22
CA TYR A 37 14.31 -6.66 -8.87
C TYR A 37 15.13 -5.75 -7.95
N LEU A 38 15.70 -6.30 -6.86
CA LEU A 38 16.48 -5.52 -5.89
C LEU A 38 17.75 -4.94 -6.51
N ALA A 39 18.47 -5.70 -7.33
CA ALA A 39 19.66 -5.22 -8.02
C ALA A 39 19.32 -4.02 -8.93
N ARG A 40 18.15 -4.02 -9.58
CA ARG A 40 17.72 -2.93 -10.45
C ARG A 40 17.15 -1.74 -9.70
N ALA A 41 16.36 -1.98 -8.66
CA ALA A 41 15.80 -0.92 -7.82
C ALA A 41 16.91 -0.04 -7.21
N GLN A 42 18.10 -0.62 -6.94
CA GLN A 42 19.27 0.13 -6.49
C GLN A 42 19.79 1.16 -7.51
N GLU A 43 19.64 0.89 -8.81
CA GLU A 43 20.12 1.75 -9.90
C GLU A 43 19.04 2.72 -10.41
N SER A 44 17.77 2.45 -10.11
CA SER A 44 16.61 3.16 -10.66
C SER A 44 16.11 4.26 -9.72
N GLY A 45 16.35 5.52 -10.07
CA GLY A 45 15.88 6.67 -9.29
C GLY A 45 14.35 6.75 -9.17
N ILE A 46 13.60 6.32 -10.18
CA ILE A 46 12.13 6.32 -10.13
C ILE A 46 11.58 5.26 -9.18
N ASP A 47 12.23 4.09 -9.10
CA ASP A 47 11.86 3.06 -8.13
C ASP A 47 12.04 3.58 -6.70
N TRP A 48 13.15 4.28 -6.43
CA TRP A 48 13.36 4.93 -5.13
C TRP A 48 12.31 5.97 -4.78
N ILE A 49 11.90 6.81 -5.74
CA ILE A 49 10.83 7.79 -5.52
C ILE A 49 9.52 7.07 -5.15
N ILE A 50 9.13 6.05 -5.92
CA ILE A 50 7.90 5.29 -5.70
C ILE A 50 7.95 4.60 -4.32
N ILE A 51 9.03 3.88 -4.01
CA ILE A 51 9.18 3.13 -2.77
C ILE A 51 9.25 4.07 -1.57
N ALA A 52 10.03 5.16 -1.63
CA ALA A 52 10.17 6.09 -0.51
C ALA A 52 8.85 6.82 -0.22
N LEU A 53 8.16 7.27 -1.26
CA LEU A 53 6.85 7.93 -1.12
C LEU A 53 5.80 6.94 -0.59
N GLY A 54 5.73 5.74 -1.16
CA GLY A 54 4.80 4.69 -0.75
C GLY A 54 5.06 4.20 0.67
N PHE A 55 6.32 4.07 1.09
CA PHE A 55 6.68 3.71 2.45
C PHE A 55 6.35 4.83 3.44
N THR A 56 6.62 6.09 3.08
CA THR A 56 6.26 7.24 3.92
C THR A 56 4.75 7.31 4.13
N LEU A 57 3.99 7.14 3.04
CA LEU A 57 2.52 7.12 3.09
C LEU A 57 2.02 5.97 3.96
N LEU A 58 2.63 4.79 3.84
CA LEU A 58 2.26 3.62 4.65
C LEU A 58 2.51 3.87 6.13
N VAL A 59 3.67 4.41 6.51
CA VAL A 59 3.97 4.74 7.91
C VAL A 59 2.96 5.72 8.48
N VAL A 60 2.61 6.77 7.73
CA VAL A 60 1.60 7.74 8.15
C VAL A 60 0.24 7.07 8.29
N GLN A 61 -0.17 6.23 7.34
CA GLN A 61 -1.41 5.46 7.42
C GLN A 61 -1.42 4.49 8.60
N LEU A 62 -0.31 3.84 8.94
CA LEU A 62 -0.22 2.95 10.10
C LEU A 62 -0.39 3.72 11.41
N ILE A 63 0.15 4.94 11.50
CA ILE A 63 -0.07 5.83 12.65
C ILE A 63 -1.54 6.22 12.77
N PHE A 64 -2.19 6.60 11.66
CA PHE A 64 -3.62 6.94 11.68
C PHE A 64 -4.49 5.71 11.95
N ALA A 65 -4.17 4.55 11.39
CA ALA A 65 -4.88 3.29 11.63
C ALA A 65 -4.79 2.87 13.10
N TRP A 66 -3.60 3.00 13.69
CA TRP A 66 -3.41 2.76 15.12
C TRP A 66 -4.26 3.69 15.98
N ARG A 67 -4.29 4.99 15.65
CA ARG A 67 -5.15 5.96 16.34
C ARG A 67 -6.63 5.65 16.15
N ALA A 68 -7.03 5.28 14.93
CA ALA A 68 -8.39 4.93 14.56
C ALA A 68 -8.91 3.68 15.27
N LEU A 69 -8.03 2.71 15.56
CA LEU A 69 -8.36 1.47 16.27
C LEU A 69 -8.23 1.59 17.79
N ARG A 70 -7.72 2.72 18.30
CA ARG A 70 -7.71 2.97 19.75
C ARG A 70 -9.08 3.42 20.21
N TRP A 71 -9.59 2.72 21.20
CA TRP A 71 -10.84 3.07 21.86
C TRP A 71 -10.71 4.41 22.59
N SER A 72 -11.61 5.36 22.32
CA SER A 72 -11.69 6.65 23.02
C SER A 72 -12.68 6.55 24.17
N GLN A 73 -12.20 6.70 25.40
CA GLN A 73 -13.07 6.75 26.58
C GLN A 73 -13.99 7.99 26.54
N THR A 74 -13.52 9.10 25.98
CA THR A 74 -14.26 10.37 25.90
C THR A 74 -15.42 10.30 24.90
N ALA A 75 -15.24 9.59 23.78
CA ALA A 75 -16.27 9.44 22.76
C ALA A 75 -17.19 8.22 23.01
N GLY A 76 -16.81 7.31 23.91
CA GLY A 76 -17.51 6.04 24.09
C GLY A 76 -17.41 5.09 22.90
N ASP A 77 -16.56 5.39 21.91
CA ASP A 77 -16.34 4.64 20.67
C ASP A 77 -14.94 4.97 20.08
N PHE A 78 -14.66 4.59 18.83
CA PHE A 78 -13.44 4.94 18.09
C PHE A 78 -13.41 6.40 17.59
N ASP A 79 -12.22 6.91 17.29
CA ASP A 79 -12.01 8.25 16.74
C ASP A 79 -12.39 8.33 15.23
N PRO A 80 -13.47 9.01 14.84
CA PRO A 80 -13.89 9.11 13.43
C PRO A 80 -13.04 10.10 12.60
N ALA A 81 -12.27 10.99 13.24
CA ALA A 81 -11.48 11.98 12.51
C ALA A 81 -10.30 11.35 11.76
N ALA A 82 -9.77 10.25 12.30
CA ALA A 82 -8.71 9.47 11.65
C ALA A 82 -9.16 8.84 10.32
N ASP A 83 -10.46 8.56 10.17
CA ASP A 83 -11.01 7.90 8.98
C ASP A 83 -10.92 8.77 7.74
N ARG A 84 -11.19 10.08 7.91
CA ARG A 84 -11.11 11.04 6.82
C ARG A 84 -9.70 11.08 6.24
N TRP A 85 -8.69 11.14 7.11
CA TRP A 85 -7.29 11.12 6.68
C TRP A 85 -6.89 9.79 6.06
N LEU A 86 -7.31 8.65 6.62
CA LEU A 86 -7.04 7.34 6.03
C LEU A 86 -7.63 7.21 4.62
N SER A 87 -8.86 7.68 4.41
CA SER A 87 -9.50 7.67 3.08
C SER A 87 -8.75 8.54 2.08
N HIS A 88 -8.34 9.77 2.46
CA HIS A 88 -7.55 10.63 1.58
C HIS A 88 -6.17 10.03 1.24
N LEU A 89 -5.51 9.40 2.22
CA LEU A 89 -4.22 8.74 2.00
C LEU A 89 -4.38 7.50 1.11
N ALA A 90 -5.45 6.72 1.28
CA ALA A 90 -5.75 5.58 0.41
C ALA A 90 -6.04 6.03 -1.02
N GLN A 91 -6.74 7.15 -1.22
CA GLN A 91 -6.93 7.74 -2.54
C GLN A 91 -5.59 8.20 -3.16
N ALA A 92 -4.69 8.77 -2.36
CA ALA A 92 -3.35 9.09 -2.83
C ALA A 92 -2.56 7.84 -3.28
N ALA A 93 -2.82 6.67 -2.70
CA ALA A 93 -2.20 5.42 -3.11
C ALA A 93 -2.59 4.96 -4.53
N GLU A 94 -3.76 5.38 -5.03
CA GLU A 94 -4.22 5.08 -6.39
C GLU A 94 -3.34 5.72 -7.47
N TRP A 95 -2.47 6.67 -7.11
CA TRP A 95 -1.53 7.30 -8.02
C TRP A 95 -0.25 6.46 -8.21
N PHE A 96 0.07 5.52 -7.33
CA PHE A 96 1.30 4.72 -7.46
C PHE A 96 1.36 3.87 -8.74
N PRO A 97 0.28 3.22 -9.22
CA PRO A 97 0.29 2.54 -10.51
C PRO A 97 0.53 3.50 -11.68
N LEU A 98 0.01 4.73 -11.60
CA LEU A 98 0.25 5.77 -12.62
C LEU A 98 1.71 6.23 -12.60
N LEU A 99 2.32 6.40 -11.43
CA LEU A 99 3.76 6.69 -11.30
C LEU A 99 4.61 5.55 -11.87
N GLY A 100 4.21 4.30 -11.61
CA GLY A 100 4.84 3.12 -12.20
C GLY A 100 4.76 3.15 -13.73
N LEU A 101 3.58 3.46 -14.30
CA LEU A 101 3.37 3.61 -15.74
C LEU A 101 4.25 4.70 -16.36
N ILE A 102 4.38 5.84 -15.69
CA ILE A 102 5.29 6.93 -16.12
C ILE A 102 6.73 6.42 -16.18
N GLY A 103 7.17 5.64 -15.18
CA GLY A 103 8.49 5.02 -15.21
C GLY A 103 8.66 4.01 -16.33
N THR A 104 7.62 3.25 -16.66
CA THR A 104 7.60 2.36 -17.83
C THR A 104 7.82 3.14 -19.12
N VAL A 105 7.06 4.22 -19.32
CA VAL A 105 7.15 5.08 -20.51
C VAL A 105 8.52 5.73 -20.61
N ALA A 106 9.04 6.28 -19.52
CA ALA A 106 10.36 6.91 -19.50
C ALA A 106 11.48 5.92 -19.88
N ALA A 107 11.48 4.72 -19.31
CA ALA A 107 12.45 3.68 -19.62
C ALA A 107 12.36 3.20 -21.07
N ILE A 108 11.14 3.08 -21.61
CA ILE A 108 10.92 2.70 -23.02
C ILE A 108 11.43 3.79 -23.96
N LEU A 109 11.13 5.06 -23.70
CA LEU A 109 11.62 6.18 -24.51
C LEU A 109 13.15 6.26 -24.48
N GLN A 110 13.77 6.06 -23.31
CA GLN A 110 15.22 5.98 -23.18
C GLN A 110 15.82 4.78 -23.94
N THR A 111 15.12 3.64 -23.93
CA THR A 111 15.54 2.45 -24.67
C THR A 111 15.54 2.73 -26.17
N PHE A 112 14.46 3.27 -26.71
CA PHE A 112 14.35 3.58 -28.14
C PHE A 112 15.29 4.70 -28.59
N SER A 113 15.51 5.74 -27.77
CA SER A 113 16.45 6.82 -28.12
C SER A 113 17.91 6.36 -28.15
N SER A 114 18.22 5.25 -27.47
CA SER A 114 19.57 4.67 -27.43
C SER A 114 19.89 3.74 -28.61
N PHE A 115 18.92 3.40 -29.46
CA PHE A 115 19.17 2.60 -30.67
C PHE A 115 19.58 3.51 -31.82
N THR A 116 20.83 3.38 -32.26
CA THR A 116 21.33 4.12 -33.43
C THR A 116 20.70 3.56 -34.71
N PRO A 117 20.20 4.41 -35.63
CA PRO A 117 19.70 3.96 -36.92
C PRO A 117 20.76 3.10 -37.66
N GLY A 118 20.38 1.90 -38.09
CA GLY A 118 21.29 0.94 -38.75
C GLY A 118 22.03 -0.01 -37.81
N SER A 119 21.88 0.10 -36.49
CA SER A 119 22.33 -0.92 -35.54
C SER A 119 21.30 -2.05 -35.42
N ASN A 120 21.77 -3.30 -35.35
CA ASN A 120 20.96 -4.47 -35.01
C ASN A 120 21.21 -4.83 -33.54
N PRO A 121 20.50 -4.21 -32.58
CA PRO A 121 20.66 -4.56 -31.17
C PRO A 121 20.29 -6.02 -30.94
N THR A 122 21.05 -6.71 -30.08
CA THR A 122 20.74 -8.09 -29.76
C THR A 122 19.48 -8.15 -28.89
N PRO A 123 18.68 -9.25 -28.94
CA PRO A 123 17.54 -9.42 -28.05
C PRO A 123 17.89 -9.27 -26.56
N GLN A 124 19.12 -9.63 -26.17
CA GLN A 124 19.62 -9.45 -24.80
C GLN A 124 19.80 -7.98 -24.42
N ASP A 125 20.28 -7.13 -25.34
CA ASP A 125 20.40 -5.69 -25.11
C ASP A 125 19.03 -5.03 -24.95
N ILE A 126 18.05 -5.48 -25.75
CA ILE A 126 16.66 -5.04 -25.65
C ILE A 126 16.13 -5.41 -24.26
N ILE A 127 16.15 -6.68 -23.88
CA ILE A 127 15.62 -7.16 -22.58
C ILE A 127 16.25 -6.40 -21.41
N ARG A 128 17.58 -6.18 -21.45
CA ARG A 128 18.29 -5.48 -20.38
C ARG A 128 17.81 -4.02 -20.22
N LYS A 129 17.53 -3.33 -21.33
CA LYS A 129 17.04 -1.94 -21.34
C LYS A 129 15.56 -1.81 -21.02
N TYR A 130 14.75 -2.83 -21.32
CA TYR A 130 13.32 -2.84 -20.98
C TYR A 130 13.04 -3.11 -19.52
N ALA A 131 13.94 -3.82 -18.84
CA ALA A 131 13.63 -4.29 -17.51
C ALA A 131 13.42 -3.23 -16.41
N PRO A 132 14.07 -2.04 -16.43
CA PRO A 132 13.72 -0.92 -15.55
C PRO A 132 12.25 -0.48 -15.68
N ALA A 133 11.67 -0.63 -16.87
CA ALA A 133 10.26 -0.32 -17.10
C ALA A 133 9.35 -1.26 -16.28
N ILE A 134 9.73 -2.53 -16.20
CA ILE A 134 8.99 -3.57 -15.48
C ILE A 134 9.13 -3.35 -13.97
N THR A 135 10.32 -3.01 -13.48
CA THR A 135 10.53 -2.76 -12.04
C THR A 135 9.75 -1.55 -11.56
N ALA A 136 9.74 -0.44 -12.31
CA ALA A 136 8.93 0.75 -11.98
C ALA A 136 7.44 0.42 -11.83
N THR A 137 6.92 -0.42 -12.74
CA THR A 137 5.53 -0.87 -12.69
C THR A 137 5.27 -1.76 -11.47
N GLY A 138 6.18 -2.70 -11.19
CA GLY A 138 6.11 -3.56 -10.01
C GLY A 138 6.13 -2.77 -8.71
N SER A 139 7.02 -1.77 -8.59
CA SER A 139 7.11 -0.86 -7.45
C SER A 139 5.81 -0.09 -7.24
N GLY A 140 5.23 0.45 -8.33
CA GLY A 140 3.96 1.18 -8.28
C GLY A 140 2.79 0.33 -7.79
N LEU A 141 2.63 -0.88 -8.37
CA LEU A 141 1.58 -1.81 -7.95
C LEU A 141 1.76 -2.29 -6.52
N PHE A 142 2.99 -2.61 -6.12
CA PHE A 142 3.29 -3.06 -4.77
C PHE A 142 2.99 -1.97 -3.73
N MET A 143 3.42 -0.73 -3.98
CA MET A 143 3.12 0.39 -3.09
C MET A 143 1.62 0.73 -3.06
N ALA A 144 0.90 0.64 -4.18
CA ALA A 144 -0.54 0.83 -4.22
C ALA A 144 -1.27 -0.19 -3.33
N LEU A 145 -0.96 -1.47 -3.51
CA LEU A 145 -1.53 -2.56 -2.73
C LEU A 145 -1.32 -2.33 -1.23
N MET A 146 -0.08 -2.04 -0.85
CA MET A 146 0.30 -1.82 0.54
C MET A 146 -0.48 -0.69 1.22
N ASN A 147 -0.74 0.39 0.48
CA ASN A 147 -1.35 1.59 1.03
C ASN A 147 -2.89 1.61 0.94
N ILE A 148 -3.52 0.62 0.31
CA ILE A 148 -4.99 0.44 0.36
C ILE A 148 -5.41 -0.36 1.61
N LEU A 149 -4.56 -1.28 2.08
CA LEU A 149 -4.87 -2.19 3.18
C LEU A 149 -5.20 -1.51 4.53
N PRO A 150 -4.52 -0.43 4.97
CA PRO A 150 -4.80 0.17 6.28
C PRO A 150 -6.25 0.60 6.47
N THR A 151 -6.90 1.14 5.44
CA THR A 151 -8.31 1.56 5.51
C THR A 151 -9.24 0.38 5.72
N TRP A 152 -9.02 -0.72 4.99
CA TRP A 152 -9.78 -1.97 5.16
C TRP A 152 -9.59 -2.58 6.54
N VAL A 153 -8.34 -2.63 7.00
CA VAL A 153 -7.96 -3.16 8.31
C VAL A 153 -8.65 -2.38 9.45
N VAL A 154 -8.77 -1.05 9.33
CA VAL A 154 -9.47 -0.23 10.33
C VAL A 154 -10.97 -0.53 10.33
N GLY A 155 -11.61 -0.59 9.15
CA GLY A 155 -13.03 -0.90 9.05
C GLY A 155 -13.37 -2.27 9.68
N VAL A 156 -12.73 -3.32 9.19
CA VAL A 156 -12.93 -4.70 9.69
C VAL A 156 -12.50 -4.83 11.16
N GLY A 157 -11.39 -4.20 11.53
CA GLY A 157 -10.84 -4.30 12.89
C GLY A 157 -11.78 -3.69 13.93
N ARG A 158 -12.41 -2.56 13.62
CA ARG A 158 -13.40 -1.94 14.53
C ARG A 158 -14.63 -2.80 14.71
N ASP A 159 -15.19 -3.33 13.62
CA ASP A 159 -16.38 -4.17 13.69
C ASP A 159 -16.12 -5.43 14.52
N LEU A 160 -14.95 -6.06 14.34
CA LEU A 160 -14.55 -7.19 15.18
C LEU A 160 -14.37 -6.79 16.64
N ILE A 161 -13.70 -5.65 16.91
CA ILE A 161 -13.49 -5.17 18.27
C ILE A 161 -14.84 -4.88 18.96
N ARG A 162 -15.80 -4.23 18.29
CA ARG A 162 -17.15 -3.97 18.84
C ARG A 162 -17.88 -5.27 19.16
N ALA A 163 -17.88 -6.22 18.22
CA ALA A 163 -18.50 -7.53 18.40
C ALA A 163 -17.90 -8.27 19.62
N LEU A 164 -16.57 -8.28 19.76
CA LEU A 164 -15.88 -8.93 20.88
C LEU A 164 -16.06 -8.18 22.21
N ALA A 165 -16.27 -6.86 22.17
CA ALA A 165 -16.53 -6.05 23.34
C ALA A 165 -18.00 -6.15 23.82
N GLY A 166 -18.91 -6.64 22.98
CA GLY A 166 -20.34 -6.76 23.28
C GLY A 166 -21.10 -5.46 23.10
N TYR A 167 -20.54 -4.52 22.32
CA TYR A 167 -21.25 -3.31 21.91
C TYR A 167 -22.15 -3.62 20.71
N PRO A 168 -23.36 -3.05 20.64
CA PRO A 168 -24.21 -3.19 19.46
C PRO A 168 -23.47 -2.60 18.24
N THR A 169 -23.55 -3.31 17.10
CA THR A 169 -23.09 -2.77 15.83
C THR A 169 -23.85 -1.49 15.51
N PRO A 170 -23.19 -0.41 15.08
CA PRO A 170 -23.89 0.79 14.63
C PRO A 170 -24.92 0.41 13.58
N GLN A 171 -26.17 0.82 13.77
CA GLN A 171 -27.21 0.61 12.77
C GLN A 171 -26.78 1.35 11.48
N PRO A 172 -26.86 0.72 10.30
CA PRO A 172 -26.67 1.44 9.05
C PRO A 172 -27.64 2.63 9.02
N PRO A 173 -27.25 3.78 8.43
CA PRO A 173 -28.15 4.90 8.29
C PRO A 173 -29.44 4.39 7.64
N ALA A 174 -30.58 4.73 8.23
CA ALA A 174 -31.88 4.39 7.68
C ALA A 174 -31.87 4.84 6.21
N ALA A 175 -32.16 3.91 5.29
CA ALA A 175 -32.28 4.26 3.89
C ALA A 175 -33.26 5.43 3.82
N GLU A 176 -32.78 6.61 3.42
CA GLU A 176 -33.68 7.70 3.05
C GLU A 176 -34.59 7.12 1.99
N GLU A 177 -35.86 6.92 2.33
CA GLU A 177 -36.92 6.69 1.36
C GLU A 177 -36.84 7.88 0.41
N VAL A 178 -36.29 7.62 -0.77
CA VAL A 178 -36.31 8.55 -1.88
C VAL A 178 -37.77 8.71 -2.26
N ALA A 179 -38.39 9.76 -1.72
CA ALA A 179 -39.74 10.21 -2.07
C ALA A 179 -39.77 10.81 -3.49
#